data_AF-A0A9W6XXY2-F1
#
_entry.id   AF-A0A9W6XXY2-F1
#
_cell.length_a   1.000
_cell.length_b   1.000
_cell.length_c   1.000
_cell.angle_alpha   90.00
_cell.angle_beta   90.00
_cell.angle_gamma   90.00
#
_symmetry.space_group_name_H-M   'P 1'
#
loop_
_entity.id
_entity.type
_entity.pdbx_description
1 polymer ?
#
loop_
_entity_poly.entity_id
_entity_poly.type
_entity_poly.pdbx_seq_one_letter_code
_entity_poly.pdbx_strand_id
1 'polypeptide(L)'
;MCVQWIFDRGAWNMTATNKAFAYVFNAPSEDHKVARVLSSRHPDQVVALLSLVSFDSDTQAKIRFVAVALFAASVGLETAQYNVNERILDTLMAYLLRHYPCVKKLNPDGLAIQPLEACAVEKGFTVNTLLSWSSHLACDPNTSSAPKPGESQKPATDITQTPLFRHPAALIEQLIEVNQKLDARMTTMEDAKYNRQQRKSKQNDACEAIASEPPAKRKRKASAPTSLKGL
;
A
#
# COMPACT_ATOMS: atom_id res chain seq x y z
N MET A 1 21.26 -11.60 13.87
CA MET A 1 20.89 -11.34 12.45
C MET A 1 19.64 -10.45 12.28
N CYS A 2 19.11 -9.79 13.33
CA CYS A 2 17.87 -9.01 13.23
C CYS A 2 18.09 -7.49 12.99
N VAL A 3 19.31 -7.07 12.66
CA VAL A 3 19.65 -5.63 12.53
C VAL A 3 20.02 -5.25 11.10
N GLN A 4 20.46 -6.20 10.26
CA GLN A 4 20.80 -5.95 8.86
C GLN A 4 19.62 -5.34 8.08
N TRP A 5 18.40 -5.85 8.28
CA TRP A 5 17.21 -5.38 7.57
C TRP A 5 16.84 -3.92 7.88
N ILE A 6 17.19 -3.41 9.06
CA ILE A 6 17.03 -2.00 9.47
C ILE A 6 18.08 -1.12 8.78
N PHE A 7 19.31 -1.63 8.62
CA PHE A 7 20.37 -0.90 7.91
C PHE A 7 20.21 -0.95 6.38
N ASP A 8 19.47 -1.89 5.81
CA ASP A 8 19.35 -2.03 4.35
C ASP A 8 18.18 -1.24 3.72
N ARG A 9 17.18 -0.80 4.51
CA ARG A 9 16.01 -0.05 4.01
C ARG A 9 16.28 1.40 3.58
N GLY A 10 17.51 1.90 3.70
CA GLY A 10 17.85 3.24 3.27
C GLY A 10 19.33 3.34 2.92
N ALA A 11 19.64 3.38 1.62
CA ALA A 11 20.90 3.92 1.11
C ALA A 11 20.93 5.45 1.33
N TRP A 12 20.77 5.88 2.57
CA TRP A 12 20.93 7.26 3.00
C TRP A 12 22.39 7.41 3.41
N ASN A 13 23.10 8.30 2.72
CA ASN A 13 24.50 8.62 2.98
C ASN A 13 24.64 9.35 4.33
N MET A 14 24.55 8.61 5.43
CA MET A 14 24.62 9.12 6.80
C MET A 14 25.38 8.11 7.68
N THR A 15 26.06 8.60 8.72
CA THR A 15 26.69 7.75 9.73
C THR A 15 25.65 6.89 10.47
N ALA A 16 26.03 5.67 10.87
CA ALA A 16 25.11 4.69 11.49
C ALA A 16 24.34 5.24 12.70
N THR A 17 24.97 6.12 13.49
CA THR A 17 24.34 6.81 14.62
C THR A 17 23.22 7.74 14.18
N ASN A 18 23.44 8.54 13.13
CA ASN A 18 22.46 9.49 12.62
C ASN A 18 21.26 8.76 11.97
N LYS A 19 21.51 7.60 11.34
CA LYS A 19 20.46 6.74 10.81
C LYS A 19 19.57 6.13 11.90
N ALA A 20 20.15 5.68 13.01
CA ALA A 20 19.38 5.16 14.15
C ALA A 20 18.49 6.25 14.76
N PHE A 21 19.00 7.47 14.94
CA PHE A 21 18.20 8.60 15.42
C PHE A 21 17.08 8.97 14.43
N ALA A 22 17.39 9.10 13.14
CA ALA A 22 16.39 9.38 12.11
C ALA A 22 15.27 8.33 12.09
N TYR A 23 15.61 7.04 12.25
CA TYR A 23 14.62 5.97 12.33
C TYR A 23 13.75 6.07 13.58
N VAL A 24 14.34 6.29 14.77
CA VAL A 24 13.57 6.41 16.02
C VAL A 24 12.58 7.58 15.97
N PHE A 25 12.97 8.70 15.36
CA PHE A 25 12.10 9.89 15.29
C PHE A 25 11.11 9.85 14.11
N ASN A 26 11.48 9.26 12.97
CA ASN A 26 10.62 9.25 11.78
C ASN A 26 9.73 8.00 11.69
N ALA A 27 10.14 6.85 12.21
CA ALA A 27 9.42 5.58 12.04
C ALA A 27 7.95 5.67 12.50
N PRO A 28 7.60 6.25 13.66
CA PRO A 28 6.18 6.37 14.04
C PRO A 28 5.38 7.20 13.02
N SER A 29 5.98 8.26 12.47
CA SER A 29 5.33 9.12 11.49
C SER A 29 5.15 8.43 10.14
N GLU A 30 6.15 7.65 9.70
CA GLU A 30 6.10 6.86 8.47
C GLU A 30 5.12 5.68 8.61
N ASP A 31 5.15 4.98 9.74
CA ASP A 31 4.23 3.89 10.04
C ASP A 31 2.77 4.38 10.04
N HIS A 32 2.50 5.56 10.60
CA HIS A 32 1.17 6.18 10.49
C HIS A 32 0.75 6.49 9.05
N LYS A 33 1.70 6.82 8.16
CA LYS A 33 1.40 7.01 6.73
C LYS A 33 1.10 5.68 6.06
N VAL A 34 1.89 4.64 6.34
CA VAL A 34 1.67 3.28 5.84
C VAL A 34 0.31 2.76 6.31
N ALA A 35 -0.01 2.86 7.60
CA ALA A 35 -1.31 2.44 8.14
C ALA A 35 -2.49 3.16 7.48
N ARG A 36 -2.34 4.45 7.15
CA ARG A 36 -3.35 5.22 6.39
C ARG A 36 -3.51 4.69 4.97
N VAL A 37 -2.41 4.46 4.25
CA VAL A 37 -2.45 3.89 2.90
C VAL A 37 -3.11 2.51 2.91
N LEU A 38 -2.77 1.66 3.89
CA LEU A 38 -3.40 0.35 4.07
C LEU A 38 -4.90 0.44 4.41
N SER A 39 -5.32 1.54 5.04
CA SER A 39 -6.73 1.85 5.30
C SER A 39 -7.43 2.57 4.15
N SER A 40 -6.82 2.59 2.94
CA SER A 40 -7.31 3.28 1.75
C SER A 40 -7.47 4.81 1.94
N ARG A 41 -6.62 5.42 2.76
CA ARG A 41 -6.58 6.87 3.01
C ARG A 41 -5.30 7.49 2.45
N HIS A 42 -5.34 8.80 2.19
CA HIS A 42 -4.15 9.52 1.77
C HIS A 42 -3.11 9.56 2.92
N PRO A 43 -1.80 9.38 2.66
CA PRO A 43 -0.77 9.25 3.69
C PRO A 43 -0.73 10.46 4.64
N ASP A 44 -0.97 11.67 4.13
CA ASP A 44 -0.97 12.89 4.93
C ASP A 44 -2.36 13.31 5.42
N GLN A 45 -3.40 12.50 5.18
CA GLN A 45 -4.76 12.82 5.62
C GLN A 45 -4.85 12.81 7.14
N VAL A 46 -5.37 13.89 7.71
CA VAL A 46 -5.73 13.95 9.13
C VAL A 46 -6.99 13.13 9.34
N VAL A 47 -6.94 12.14 10.22
CA VAL A 47 -8.08 11.29 10.57
C VAL A 47 -8.63 11.77 11.91
N ALA A 48 -9.75 12.46 11.87
CA ALA A 48 -10.50 12.78 13.08
C ALA A 48 -11.15 11.51 13.62
N LEU A 49 -10.93 11.21 14.89
CA LEU A 49 -11.63 10.13 15.58
C LEU A 49 -13.06 10.57 15.88
N LEU A 50 -14.02 9.69 15.61
CA LEU A 50 -15.39 9.92 16.00
C LEU A 50 -15.50 9.82 17.52
N SER A 51 -16.26 10.73 18.11
CA SER A 51 -16.43 10.82 19.56
C SER A 51 -17.85 11.21 19.91
N LEU A 52 -18.30 10.81 21.10
CA LEU A 52 -19.63 11.12 21.61
C LEU A 52 -19.73 12.54 22.20
N VAL A 53 -18.64 13.32 22.16
CA VAL A 53 -18.59 14.69 22.72
C VAL A 53 -19.60 15.66 22.11
N SER A 54 -20.13 15.39 20.92
CA SER A 54 -21.17 16.23 20.31
C SER A 54 -22.55 16.04 20.93
N PHE A 55 -22.76 14.97 21.69
CA PHE A 55 -23.99 14.77 22.45
C PHE A 55 -23.97 15.51 23.79
N ASP A 56 -25.15 15.85 24.30
CA ASP A 56 -25.31 16.32 25.67
C ASP A 56 -24.97 15.20 26.68
N SER A 57 -24.67 15.60 27.93
CA SER A 57 -24.23 14.66 28.97
C SER A 57 -25.25 13.57 29.29
N ASP A 58 -26.56 13.85 29.17
CA ASP A 58 -27.60 12.87 29.45
C ASP A 58 -27.67 11.82 28.32
N THR A 59 -27.63 12.27 27.07
CA THR A 59 -27.56 11.36 25.93
C THR A 59 -26.28 10.52 25.92
N GLN A 60 -25.13 11.11 26.27
CA GLN A 60 -23.89 10.35 26.43
C GLN A 60 -24.02 9.26 27.50
N ALA A 61 -24.63 9.56 28.65
CA ALA A 61 -24.85 8.57 29.70
C ALA A 61 -25.75 7.42 29.23
N LYS A 62 -26.82 7.73 28.48
CA LYS A 62 -27.71 6.73 27.88
C LYS A 62 -26.97 5.83 26.88
N ILE A 63 -26.14 6.41 26.02
CA ILE A 63 -25.33 5.65 25.05
C ILE A 63 -24.33 4.74 25.79
N ARG A 64 -23.65 5.24 26.82
CA ARG A 64 -22.73 4.44 27.65
C ARG A 64 -23.45 3.31 28.38
N PHE A 65 -24.66 3.54 28.85
CA PHE A 65 -25.47 2.51 29.51
C PHE A 65 -25.77 1.32 28.58
N VAL A 66 -26.04 1.58 27.29
CA VAL A 66 -26.15 0.53 26.27
C VAL A 66 -24.79 -0.09 25.95
N ALA A 67 -23.73 0.73 25.84
CA ALA A 67 -22.39 0.24 25.51
C ALA A 67 -21.85 -0.74 26.56
N VAL A 68 -22.02 -0.46 27.86
CA VAL A 68 -21.59 -1.37 28.94
C VAL A 68 -22.27 -2.73 28.82
N ALA A 69 -23.54 -2.79 28.43
CA ALA A 69 -24.24 -4.05 28.21
C ALA A 69 -23.72 -4.79 26.97
N LEU A 70 -23.51 -4.06 25.87
CA LEU A 70 -22.98 -4.61 24.62
C LEU A 70 -21.56 -5.17 24.79
N PHE A 71 -20.74 -4.50 25.60
CA PHE A 71 -19.33 -4.81 25.82
C PHE A 71 -19.08 -5.39 27.21
N ALA A 72 -20.06 -6.09 27.79
CA ALA A 72 -19.94 -6.68 29.13
C ALA A 72 -18.78 -7.67 29.27
N ALA A 73 -18.32 -8.27 28.17
CA ALA A 73 -17.15 -9.16 28.15
C ALA A 73 -15.80 -8.44 28.25
N SER A 74 -15.78 -7.11 28.09
CA SER A 74 -14.56 -6.30 28.05
C SER A 74 -14.58 -5.12 29.03
N VAL A 75 -15.61 -5.04 29.88
CA VAL A 75 -15.79 -4.00 30.89
C VAL A 75 -16.26 -4.64 32.19
N GLY A 76 -15.78 -4.16 33.34
CA GLY A 76 -16.20 -4.67 34.64
C GLY A 76 -15.61 -6.04 35.01
N LEU A 77 -14.52 -6.46 34.34
CA LEU A 77 -13.78 -7.68 34.68
C LEU A 77 -13.02 -7.48 35.99
N GLU A 78 -12.86 -8.57 36.75
CA GLU A 78 -12.12 -8.58 38.02
C GLU A 78 -10.67 -8.10 37.85
N THR A 79 -10.05 -8.46 36.73
CA THR A 79 -8.69 -8.02 36.42
C THR A 79 -8.73 -6.74 35.59
N ALA A 80 -8.44 -5.61 36.23
CA ALA A 80 -8.51 -4.29 35.62
C ALA A 80 -7.69 -4.11 34.33
N GLN A 81 -6.59 -4.84 34.16
CA GLN A 81 -5.72 -4.73 32.98
C GLN A 81 -6.37 -5.24 31.68
N TYR A 82 -7.43 -6.05 31.77
CA TYR A 82 -8.17 -6.56 30.62
C TYR A 82 -9.39 -5.69 30.27
N ASN A 83 -9.71 -4.70 31.11
CA ASN A 83 -10.81 -3.79 30.84
C ASN A 83 -10.43 -2.78 29.76
N VAL A 84 -11.31 -2.60 28.80
CA VAL A 84 -11.17 -1.58 27.76
C VAL A 84 -11.43 -0.20 28.37
N ASN A 85 -10.60 0.78 28.01
CA ASN A 85 -10.77 2.16 28.47
C ASN A 85 -12.10 2.76 27.99
N GLU A 86 -12.78 3.51 28.84
CA GLU A 86 -14.06 4.17 28.54
C GLU A 86 -14.00 5.03 27.27
N ARG A 87 -12.90 5.74 27.01
CA ARG A 87 -12.75 6.56 25.80
C ARG A 87 -12.73 5.71 24.52
N ILE A 88 -12.12 4.53 24.58
CA ILE A 88 -12.09 3.60 23.46
C ILE A 88 -13.50 3.05 23.24
N LEU A 89 -14.20 2.73 24.32
CA LEU A 89 -15.59 2.27 24.28
C LEU A 89 -16.51 3.32 23.63
N ASP A 90 -16.39 4.58 24.04
CA ASP A 90 -17.15 5.70 23.49
C ASP A 90 -16.90 5.84 21.98
N THR A 91 -15.64 5.78 21.54
CA THR A 91 -15.28 5.86 20.12
C THR A 91 -15.83 4.66 19.34
N LEU A 92 -15.68 3.42 19.86
CA LEU A 92 -16.24 2.21 19.23
C LEU A 92 -17.75 2.30 19.09
N MET A 93 -18.44 2.69 20.15
CA MET A 93 -19.89 2.86 20.16
C MET A 93 -20.33 3.96 19.18
N ALA A 94 -19.60 5.07 19.10
CA ALA A 94 -19.89 6.13 18.14
C ALA A 94 -19.78 5.64 16.69
N TYR A 95 -18.73 4.88 16.34
CA TYR A 95 -18.60 4.29 15.00
C TYR A 95 -19.73 3.30 14.70
N LEU A 96 -20.06 2.44 15.66
CA LEU A 96 -21.15 1.48 15.51
C LEU A 96 -22.49 2.20 15.27
N LEU A 97 -22.80 3.23 16.06
CA LEU A 97 -24.02 4.04 15.89
C LEU A 97 -24.03 4.80 14.56
N ARG A 98 -22.92 5.42 14.14
CA ARG A 98 -22.86 6.13 12.86
C ARG A 98 -23.14 5.21 11.67
N HIS A 99 -22.61 3.99 11.69
CA HIS A 99 -22.74 3.05 10.59
C HIS A 99 -23.94 2.09 10.72
N TYR A 100 -24.63 2.10 11.87
CA TYR A 100 -25.78 1.25 12.17
C TYR A 100 -26.83 1.21 11.05
N PRO A 101 -27.33 2.33 10.50
CA PRO A 101 -28.36 2.30 9.45
C PRO A 101 -27.87 1.59 8.18
N CYS A 102 -26.60 1.81 7.81
CA CYS A 102 -25.99 1.18 6.64
C CYS A 102 -25.82 -0.33 6.85
N VAL A 103 -25.31 -0.73 8.01
CA VAL A 103 -25.09 -2.16 8.34
C VAL A 103 -26.43 -2.89 8.46
N LYS A 104 -27.45 -2.28 9.07
CA LYS A 104 -28.79 -2.85 9.17
C LYS A 104 -29.46 -3.07 7.81
N LYS A 105 -29.25 -2.16 6.85
CA LYS A 105 -29.76 -2.32 5.48
C LYS A 105 -29.08 -3.48 4.74
N LEU A 106 -27.80 -3.72 5.00
CA LEU A 106 -27.03 -4.79 4.38
C LEU A 106 -27.34 -6.16 4.98
N ASN A 107 -27.41 -6.23 6.31
CA ASN A 107 -27.74 -7.45 7.03
C ASN A 107 -28.50 -7.12 8.33
N PRO A 108 -29.85 -7.22 8.33
CA PRO A 108 -30.65 -6.89 9.50
C PRO A 108 -30.43 -7.88 10.66
N ASP A 109 -30.12 -9.14 10.33
CA ASP A 109 -29.86 -10.21 11.31
C ASP A 109 -28.36 -10.43 11.55
N GLY A 110 -27.53 -9.42 11.25
CA GLY A 110 -26.10 -9.49 11.45
C GLY A 110 -25.72 -9.57 12.93
N LEU A 111 -24.62 -10.27 13.22
CA LEU A 111 -24.04 -10.40 14.57
C LEU A 111 -23.66 -9.07 15.23
N ALA A 112 -23.57 -7.97 14.47
CA ALA A 112 -23.35 -6.64 15.03
C ALA A 112 -24.65 -5.90 15.38
N ILE A 113 -25.75 -6.21 14.66
CA ILE A 113 -27.03 -5.50 14.76
C ILE A 113 -27.92 -6.14 15.83
N GLN A 114 -28.03 -7.46 15.84
CA GLN A 114 -28.89 -8.15 16.79
C GLN A 114 -28.48 -7.88 18.26
N PRO A 115 -27.20 -8.00 18.66
CA PRO A 115 -26.81 -7.70 20.04
C PRO A 115 -26.97 -6.22 20.39
N LEU A 116 -26.70 -5.31 19.45
CA LEU A 116 -26.88 -3.88 19.68
C LEU A 116 -28.34 -3.54 19.95
N GLU A 117 -29.27 -4.06 19.15
CA GLU A 117 -30.70 -3.83 19.33
C GLU A 117 -31.23 -4.54 20.58
N ALA A 118 -30.79 -5.77 20.86
CA ALA A 118 -31.15 -6.48 22.08
C ALA A 118 -30.70 -5.73 23.33
N CYS A 119 -29.45 -5.25 23.37
CA CYS A 119 -28.93 -4.45 24.48
C CYS A 119 -29.68 -3.12 24.62
N ALA A 120 -30.01 -2.46 23.50
CA ALA A 120 -30.77 -1.22 23.53
C ALA A 120 -32.18 -1.45 24.12
N VAL A 121 -32.87 -2.50 23.68
CA VAL A 121 -34.20 -2.89 24.19
C VAL A 121 -34.14 -3.29 25.67
N GLU A 122 -33.12 -4.05 26.08
CA GLU A 122 -32.89 -4.39 27.49
C GLU A 122 -32.77 -3.14 28.37
N LYS A 123 -32.15 -2.08 27.85
CA LYS A 123 -32.01 -0.80 28.55
C LYS A 123 -33.20 0.16 28.36
N GLY A 124 -34.27 -0.28 27.71
CA GLY A 124 -35.50 0.48 27.52
C GLY A 124 -35.47 1.47 26.34
N PHE A 125 -34.49 1.35 25.46
CA PHE A 125 -34.38 2.16 24.24
C PHE A 125 -34.98 1.43 23.04
N THR A 126 -35.39 2.18 22.04
CA THR A 126 -35.98 1.65 20.81
C THR A 126 -35.02 1.74 19.63
N VAL A 127 -35.32 1.03 18.56
CA VAL A 127 -34.60 1.20 17.28
C VAL A 127 -34.61 2.65 16.80
N ASN A 128 -35.71 3.39 17.03
CA ASN A 128 -35.82 4.79 16.63
C ASN A 128 -34.84 5.69 17.39
N THR A 129 -34.56 5.39 18.67
CA THR A 129 -33.54 6.14 19.43
C THR A 129 -32.12 5.85 18.94
N LEU A 130 -31.83 4.63 18.49
CA LEU A 130 -30.55 4.32 17.85
C LEU A 130 -30.39 5.06 16.52
N LEU A 131 -31.47 5.14 15.72
CA LEU A 131 -31.49 5.88 14.47
C LEU A 131 -31.33 7.39 14.68
N SER A 132 -31.94 7.96 15.73
CA SER A 132 -31.78 9.38 16.03
C SER A 132 -30.34 9.72 16.44
N TRP A 133 -29.71 8.88 17.28
CA TRP A 133 -28.29 9.03 17.62
C TRP A 133 -27.39 8.88 16.38
N SER A 134 -27.68 7.90 15.52
CA SER A 134 -26.96 7.72 14.27
C SER A 134 -27.04 8.95 13.35
N SER A 135 -28.24 9.50 13.18
CA SER A 135 -28.47 10.71 12.37
C SER A 135 -27.69 11.90 12.93
N HIS A 136 -27.67 12.07 14.25
CA HIS A 136 -26.92 13.14 14.90
C HIS A 136 -25.41 13.02 14.62
N LEU A 137 -24.85 11.80 14.74
CA LEU A 137 -23.44 11.53 14.42
C LEU A 137 -23.09 11.68 12.94
N ALA A 138 -24.04 11.44 12.04
CA ALA A 138 -23.84 11.62 10.60
C ALA A 138 -23.81 13.11 10.21
N CYS A 139 -24.53 13.96 10.95
CA CYS A 139 -24.58 15.40 10.74
C CYS A 139 -23.41 16.17 11.38
N ASP A 140 -22.59 15.52 12.21
CA ASP A 140 -21.50 16.19 12.92
C ASP A 140 -20.44 16.74 11.94
N PRO A 141 -20.28 18.08 11.85
CA PRO A 141 -19.40 18.73 10.90
C PRO A 141 -17.92 18.38 11.12
N ASN A 142 -17.53 17.95 12.33
CA ASN A 142 -16.14 17.62 12.65
C ASN A 142 -15.66 16.32 11.99
N THR A 143 -16.56 15.54 11.40
CA THR A 143 -16.23 14.28 10.73
C THR A 143 -16.67 14.23 9.27
N SER A 144 -17.19 15.35 8.77
CA SER A 144 -17.42 15.55 7.35
C SER A 144 -16.12 16.04 6.72
N SER A 145 -15.33 15.12 6.17
CA SER A 145 -14.62 15.49 4.95
C SER A 145 -15.70 15.70 3.90
N ALA A 146 -16.26 16.91 3.84
CA ALA A 146 -17.24 17.28 2.84
C ALA A 146 -16.68 16.91 1.46
N PRO A 147 -17.38 16.10 0.65
CA PRO A 147 -17.11 16.09 -0.78
C PRO A 147 -17.38 17.52 -1.24
N LYS A 148 -16.41 18.14 -1.90
CA LYS A 148 -16.63 19.42 -2.57
C LYS A 148 -17.90 19.29 -3.43
N PRO A 149 -18.87 20.21 -3.32
CA PRO A 149 -20.08 20.15 -4.12
C PRO A 149 -19.73 20.46 -5.56
N GLY A 150 -19.76 19.44 -6.42
CA GLY A 150 -19.46 19.58 -7.83
C GLY A 150 -19.13 18.26 -8.48
N GLU A 151 -20.09 17.32 -8.51
CA GLU A 151 -20.35 16.49 -9.69
C GLU A 151 -21.61 15.64 -9.46
N SER A 152 -22.60 15.88 -10.32
CA SER A 152 -23.85 15.12 -10.38
C SER A 152 -23.56 13.63 -10.58
N GLN A 153 -23.98 12.79 -9.62
CA GLN A 153 -24.10 11.35 -9.84
C GLN A 153 -25.23 11.07 -10.82
N LYS A 154 -24.85 10.70 -12.06
CA LYS A 154 -25.71 9.89 -12.94
C LYS A 154 -25.62 8.41 -12.51
N PRO A 155 -26.70 7.64 -12.67
CA PRO A 155 -26.76 6.26 -12.20
C PRO A 155 -25.83 5.35 -12.99
N ALA A 156 -25.31 4.36 -12.26
CA ALA A 156 -24.34 3.38 -12.66
C ALA A 156 -24.78 2.55 -13.88
N THR A 157 -23.94 2.57 -14.91
CA THR A 157 -23.58 1.39 -15.69
C THR A 157 -22.09 1.48 -16.01
N ASP A 158 -21.41 0.33 -15.89
CA ASP A 158 -20.03 0.04 -16.26
C ASP A 158 -18.92 0.25 -15.19
N ILE A 159 -18.70 -0.82 -14.44
CA ILE A 159 -17.72 -0.97 -13.35
C ILE A 159 -16.27 -0.86 -13.85
N THR A 160 -16.05 -0.87 -15.17
CA THR A 160 -14.71 -0.76 -15.78
C THR A 160 -14.20 0.69 -15.88
N GLN A 161 -15.06 1.70 -15.68
CA GLN A 161 -14.69 3.11 -15.83
C GLN A 161 -14.30 3.80 -14.51
N THR A 162 -14.27 3.08 -13.39
CA THR A 162 -13.92 3.66 -12.09
C THR A 162 -12.44 4.08 -12.08
N PRO A 163 -12.11 5.31 -11.63
CA PRO A 163 -10.71 5.78 -11.56
C PRO A 163 -9.81 4.90 -10.69
N LEU A 164 -10.40 4.09 -9.80
CA LEU A 164 -9.73 3.09 -8.96
C LEU A 164 -9.02 1.97 -9.75
N PHE A 165 -9.51 1.63 -10.95
CA PHE A 165 -8.99 0.50 -11.75
C PHE A 165 -8.21 0.92 -12.99
N ARG A 166 -8.33 2.19 -13.43
CA ARG A 166 -7.62 2.71 -14.61
C ARG A 166 -6.11 2.74 -14.46
N HIS A 167 -5.62 3.24 -13.32
CA HIS A 167 -4.18 3.36 -13.11
C HIS A 167 -3.48 2.01 -12.95
N PRO A 168 -4.02 1.04 -12.16
CA PRO A 168 -3.46 -0.31 -12.12
C PRO A 168 -3.47 -1.02 -13.47
N ALA A 169 -4.54 -0.89 -14.27
CA ALA A 169 -4.61 -1.51 -15.60
C ALA A 169 -3.56 -0.92 -16.58
N ALA A 170 -3.38 0.40 -16.58
CA ALA A 170 -2.36 1.05 -17.41
C ALA A 170 -0.93 0.62 -17.03
N LEU A 171 -0.65 0.41 -15.74
CA LEU A 171 0.64 -0.10 -15.28
C LEU A 171 0.88 -1.55 -15.72
N ILE A 172 -0.17 -2.38 -15.74
CA ILE A 172 -0.09 -3.77 -16.23
C ILE A 172 0.23 -3.78 -17.73
N GLU A 173 -0.44 -2.96 -18.53
CA GLU A 173 -0.15 -2.85 -19.97
C GLU A 173 1.28 -2.39 -20.24
N GLN A 174 1.76 -1.37 -19.52
CA GLN A 174 3.16 -0.91 -19.64
C GLN A 174 4.16 -2.01 -19.26
N LEU A 175 3.87 -2.79 -18.22
CA LEU A 175 4.76 -3.87 -17.80
C LEU A 175 4.81 -5.01 -18.82
N ILE A 176 3.67 -5.33 -19.46
CA ILE A 176 3.60 -6.30 -20.55
C ILE A 176 4.45 -5.83 -21.74
N GLU A 177 4.34 -4.56 -22.13
CA GLU A 177 5.12 -4.00 -23.25
C GLU A 177 6.63 -4.02 -22.96
N VAL A 178 7.03 -3.65 -21.74
CA VAL A 178 8.44 -3.70 -21.32
C VAL A 178 8.97 -5.13 -21.33
N ASN A 179 8.20 -6.11 -20.84
CA ASN A 179 8.60 -7.52 -20.86
C ASN A 179 8.76 -8.04 -22.29
N GLN A 180 7.81 -7.78 -23.18
CA GLN A 180 7.92 -8.17 -24.60
C GLN A 180 9.16 -7.57 -25.27
N LYS A 181 9.47 -6.31 -24.97
CA LYS A 181 10.67 -5.64 -25.51
C LYS A 181 11.96 -6.23 -24.95
N LEU A 182 11.97 -6.65 -23.69
CA LEU A 182 13.12 -7.33 -23.09
C LEU A 182 13.30 -8.72 -23.70
N ASP A 183 12.23 -9.48 -23.92
CA ASP A 183 12.27 -10.80 -24.56
C ASP A 183 12.82 -10.68 -26.00
N ALA A 184 12.39 -9.69 -26.78
CA ALA A 184 12.93 -9.43 -28.11
C ALA A 184 14.43 -9.05 -28.11
N ARG A 185 14.89 -8.34 -27.07
CA ARG A 185 16.31 -8.03 -26.91
C ARG A 185 17.13 -9.24 -26.46
N MET A 186 16.52 -10.16 -25.70
CA MET A 186 17.14 -11.40 -25.27
C MET A 186 17.31 -12.35 -26.46
N THR A 187 16.27 -12.57 -27.27
CA THR A 187 16.34 -13.42 -28.46
C THR A 187 17.37 -12.91 -29.47
N THR A 188 17.38 -11.60 -29.77
CA THR A 188 18.41 -11.01 -30.65
C THR A 188 19.84 -11.15 -30.10
N MET A 189 20.01 -11.09 -28.79
CA MET A 189 21.31 -11.30 -28.15
C MET A 189 21.73 -12.78 -28.18
N GLU A 190 20.79 -13.70 -28.00
CA GLU A 190 21.01 -15.15 -28.08
C GLU A 190 21.36 -15.57 -29.51
N ASP A 191 20.65 -15.05 -30.51
CA ASP A 191 20.95 -15.28 -31.93
C ASP A 191 22.32 -14.71 -32.33
N ALA A 192 22.68 -13.53 -31.80
CA ALA A 192 24.00 -12.95 -32.02
C ALA A 192 25.12 -13.80 -31.39
N LYS A 193 24.88 -14.37 -30.20
CA LYS A 193 25.82 -15.30 -29.56
C LYS A 193 25.95 -16.60 -30.34
N TYR A 194 24.84 -17.21 -30.74
CA TYR A 194 24.83 -18.46 -31.52
C TYR A 194 25.57 -18.31 -32.85
N ASN A 195 25.30 -17.23 -33.60
CA ASN A 195 26.00 -16.91 -34.84
C ASN A 195 27.50 -16.61 -34.64
N ARG A 196 27.87 -15.98 -33.51
CA ARG A 196 29.28 -15.73 -33.15
C ARG A 196 30.01 -17.03 -32.80
N GLN A 197 29.33 -17.99 -32.18
CA GLN A 197 29.87 -19.32 -31.86
C GLN A 197 30.12 -20.13 -33.14
N GLN A 198 29.19 -20.12 -34.10
CA GLN A 198 29.37 -20.79 -35.40
C GLN A 198 30.49 -20.17 -36.26
N ARG A 199 30.70 -18.85 -36.19
CA ARG A 199 31.84 -18.21 -36.87
C ARG A 199 33.18 -18.65 -36.29
N LYS A 200 33.26 -18.90 -34.98
CA LYS A 200 34.47 -19.41 -34.32
C LYS A 200 34.75 -20.89 -34.63
N SER A 201 33.73 -21.74 -34.79
CA SER A 201 33.92 -23.15 -35.18
C SER A 201 34.37 -23.28 -36.64
N LYS A 202 33.76 -22.54 -37.58
CA LYS A 202 34.16 -22.55 -39.00
C LYS A 202 35.58 -22.01 -39.26
N GLN A 203 36.12 -21.19 -38.36
CA GLN A 203 37.47 -20.64 -38.48
C GLN A 203 38.55 -21.59 -37.94
N ASN A 204 38.18 -22.53 -37.07
CA ASN A 204 39.07 -23.58 -36.58
C ASN A 204 39.19 -24.75 -37.59
N ASP A 205 38.10 -25.12 -38.28
CA ASP A 205 38.12 -26.19 -39.29
C ASP A 205 38.85 -25.80 -40.60
N ALA A 206 39.06 -24.50 -40.83
CA ALA A 206 39.74 -24.01 -42.05
C ALA A 206 41.27 -23.96 -41.93
N CYS A 207 41.86 -24.11 -40.72
CA CYS A 207 43.31 -24.06 -40.54
C CYS A 207 44.04 -25.40 -40.70
N GLU A 208 43.32 -26.54 -40.81
CA GLU A 208 43.96 -27.87 -40.87
C GLU A 208 44.08 -28.44 -42.30
N ALA A 209 43.59 -27.75 -43.33
CA ALA A 209 43.46 -28.31 -44.69
C ALA A 209 44.45 -27.80 -45.75
N ILE A 210 45.44 -26.95 -45.43
CA ILE A 210 46.42 -26.50 -46.45
C ILE A 210 47.84 -26.56 -45.91
N ALA A 211 48.34 -27.78 -45.73
CA ALA A 211 49.76 -28.09 -45.67
C ALA A 211 50.17 -28.75 -47.00
N SER A 212 50.74 -27.97 -47.93
CA SER A 212 51.58 -28.42 -49.06
C SER A 212 52.19 -27.20 -49.80
N GLU A 213 53.52 -27.09 -49.75
CA GLU A 213 54.51 -26.13 -50.32
C GLU A 213 54.41 -25.74 -51.83
N PRO A 214 55.32 -24.89 -52.42
CA PRO A 214 56.34 -23.94 -51.90
C PRO A 214 56.32 -22.52 -52.59
N PRO A 215 57.25 -21.57 -52.25
CA PRO A 215 57.08 -20.13 -52.53
C PRO A 215 57.89 -19.57 -53.72
N ALA A 216 57.41 -18.48 -54.34
CA ALA A 216 58.15 -17.68 -55.33
C ALA A 216 58.20 -16.17 -54.98
N LYS A 217 59.37 -15.59 -55.22
CA LYS A 217 59.96 -14.38 -54.64
C LYS A 217 59.61 -13.05 -55.35
N ARG A 218 59.77 -11.94 -54.60
CA ARG A 218 60.15 -10.53 -54.94
C ARG A 218 59.09 -9.51 -54.47
N LYS A 219 59.42 -8.35 -53.89
CA LYS A 219 60.68 -7.62 -53.78
C LYS A 219 60.56 -6.61 -52.62
N ARG A 220 61.64 -6.48 -51.84
CA ARG A 220 61.87 -5.42 -50.85
C ARG A 220 61.86 -4.03 -51.49
N LYS A 221 61.29 -3.04 -50.79
CA LYS A 221 61.89 -1.70 -50.67
C LYS A 221 61.85 -1.31 -49.19
N ALA A 222 63.04 -1.12 -48.64
CA ALA A 222 63.27 -0.48 -47.36
C ALA A 222 63.56 1.01 -47.61
N SER A 223 63.10 1.86 -46.71
CA SER A 223 63.82 3.08 -46.32
C SER A 223 63.53 3.34 -44.83
N ALA A 224 64.63 3.56 -44.11
CA ALA A 224 64.81 3.45 -42.68
C ALA A 224 64.47 4.78 -41.92
N PRO A 225 64.63 4.81 -40.58
CA PRO A 225 63.87 5.63 -39.64
C PRO A 225 64.58 6.91 -39.20
N THR A 226 63.88 7.78 -38.46
CA THR A 226 64.54 8.63 -37.44
C THR A 226 63.64 8.83 -36.23
N SER A 227 64.18 8.48 -35.06
CA SER A 227 63.62 8.73 -33.73
C SER A 227 63.65 10.22 -33.38
N LEU A 228 62.81 10.64 -32.41
CA LEU A 228 63.30 11.32 -31.20
C LEU A 228 62.20 11.43 -30.12
N LYS A 229 62.57 11.03 -28.90
CA LYS A 229 61.86 11.20 -27.63
C LYS A 229 61.86 12.67 -27.21
N GLY A 230 60.82 13.10 -26.48
CA GLY A 230 60.81 14.33 -25.70
C GLY A 230 59.70 14.24 -24.65
N LEU A 231 60.04 14.64 -23.42
CA LEU A 231 59.31 14.48 -22.16
C LEU A 231 57.81 14.78 -22.19
#